data_AF-A0A165YFQ6-F1
#
_entry.id   AF-A0A165YFQ6-F1
#
_cell.length_a   1.000
_cell.length_b   1.000
_cell.length_c   1.000
_cell.angle_alpha   90.00
_cell.angle_beta   90.00
_cell.angle_gamma   90.00
#
_symmetry.space_group_name_H-M   'P 1'
#
loop_
_entity.id
_entity.type
_entity.pdbx_description
1 polymer ?
#
loop_
_entity_poly.entity_id
_entity_poly.type
_entity_poly.pdbx_seq_one_letter_code
_entity_poly.pdbx_strand_id
1 'polypeptide(L)'
;MAQNENGDIVQGQGNPQAGPTQPTTTQPESIEQYKNEIELLKAEVARLAAAASAAQASPTPQPANGEFSMSATPEAIAQARALALVLKSETKKVSLPGIQKGHRGHPSMLVVPPKVEECIKNYSYIPYTALTTAAKLKTAQGDEDFVINSSGSITAKGLDRRNEQSIALADWLAAASLIESRIRHHHGNDYADMLANHHANVRELGRTHGWNLAFQYDIRQREATAADRTIDISTIDPAVVTLLVTRPSNFVSSNMAPSMNSLSLKRSSPSSQL
;
A
#
# COMPACT_ATOMS: atom_id res chain seq x y z
N MET A 1 7.27 -34.67 61.50
CA MET A 1 8.42 -34.46 62.41
C MET A 1 9.68 -34.85 61.67
N ALA A 2 10.58 -33.89 61.46
CA ALA A 2 12.05 -33.98 61.43
C ALA A 2 12.60 -32.97 60.42
N GLN A 3 13.23 -31.92 60.96
CA GLN A 3 14.05 -30.93 60.25
C GLN A 3 15.51 -31.39 60.24
N ASN A 4 16.26 -30.96 59.23
CA ASN A 4 17.71 -30.86 59.18
C ASN A 4 18.02 -30.05 57.90
N GLU A 5 18.36 -28.76 57.91
CA GLU A 5 19.41 -27.98 58.60
C GLU A 5 20.85 -28.43 58.28
N ASN A 6 21.52 -27.57 57.51
CA ASN A 6 22.97 -27.35 57.37
C ASN A 6 23.76 -28.21 56.36
N GLY A 7 24.02 -27.58 55.20
CA GLY A 7 25.38 -27.15 54.86
C GLY A 7 26.27 -28.14 54.10
N ASP A 8 26.26 -28.00 52.77
CA ASP A 8 27.41 -27.99 51.82
C ASP A 8 28.75 -28.66 52.26
N ILE A 9 29.47 -29.46 51.46
CA ILE A 9 29.89 -29.32 50.05
C ILE A 9 30.27 -30.72 49.52
N VAL A 10 29.79 -31.11 48.32
CA VAL A 10 30.42 -32.17 47.51
C VAL A 10 30.91 -31.56 46.20
N GLN A 11 32.23 -31.62 45.98
CA GLN A 11 32.90 -31.29 44.73
C GLN A 11 32.54 -32.33 43.66
N GLY A 12 31.87 -31.88 42.59
CA GLY A 12 31.62 -32.64 41.37
C GLY A 12 32.18 -31.88 40.17
N GLN A 13 32.98 -32.57 39.37
CA GLN A 13 33.80 -32.05 38.27
C GLN A 13 32.98 -31.30 37.21
N GLY A 14 33.39 -30.06 36.93
CA GLY A 14 32.88 -29.29 35.80
C GLY A 14 33.48 -29.79 34.48
N ASN A 15 32.61 -30.09 33.52
CA ASN A 15 32.95 -30.11 32.10
C ASN A 15 32.13 -28.98 31.43
N PRO A 16 32.73 -28.17 30.53
CA PRO A 16 32.16 -26.89 30.13
C PRO A 16 30.98 -27.04 29.18
N GLN A 17 29.88 -26.42 29.58
CA GLN A 17 28.68 -26.24 28.78
C GLN A 17 28.95 -25.26 27.65
N ALA A 18 28.70 -25.70 26.41
CA ALA A 18 28.73 -24.87 25.22
C ALA A 18 27.69 -23.75 25.36
N GLY A 19 28.19 -22.53 25.57
CA GLY A 19 27.39 -21.30 25.55
C GLY A 19 27.07 -20.88 24.11
N PRO A 20 26.03 -20.05 23.95
CA PRO A 20 25.60 -19.54 22.66
C PRO A 20 26.68 -18.65 22.04
N THR A 21 26.87 -18.82 20.73
CA THR A 21 27.71 -18.03 19.84
C THR A 21 27.48 -16.53 20.04
N GLN A 22 28.54 -15.82 20.45
CA GLN A 22 28.60 -14.36 20.47
C GLN A 22 28.35 -13.81 19.05
N PRO A 23 27.56 -12.73 18.90
CA PRO A 23 27.67 -11.87 17.73
C PRO A 23 29.04 -11.17 17.76
N THR A 24 29.73 -11.20 16.64
CA THR A 24 30.99 -10.49 16.40
C THR A 24 30.79 -9.00 16.67
N THR A 25 31.32 -8.51 17.80
CA THR A 25 31.40 -7.09 18.12
C THR A 25 32.41 -6.44 17.18
N THR A 26 31.93 -5.75 16.15
CA THR A 26 32.71 -4.75 15.40
C THR A 26 33.03 -3.61 16.36
N GLN A 27 34.32 -3.30 16.50
CA GLN A 27 34.83 -2.21 17.35
C GLN A 27 34.24 -0.83 16.97
N PRO A 28 34.19 0.12 17.91
CA PRO A 28 33.69 1.47 17.67
C PRO A 28 34.65 2.24 16.76
N GLU A 29 34.20 2.54 15.54
CA GLU A 29 34.83 3.54 14.68
C GLU A 29 34.82 4.89 15.42
N SER A 30 35.98 5.53 15.52
CA SER A 30 36.19 6.77 16.27
C SER A 30 35.22 7.85 15.82
N ILE A 31 34.65 8.62 16.77
CA ILE A 31 33.76 9.76 16.50
C ILE A 31 34.38 10.76 15.49
N GLU A 32 35.71 10.86 15.45
CA GLU A 32 36.44 11.71 14.50
C GLU A 32 36.34 11.19 13.05
N GLN A 33 36.18 9.89 12.86
CA GLN A 33 35.98 9.29 11.54
C GLN A 33 34.60 9.66 10.97
N TYR A 34 33.56 9.61 11.79
CA TYR A 34 32.22 10.06 11.39
C TYR A 34 32.15 11.56 11.11
N LYS A 35 32.89 12.40 11.86
CA LYS A 35 32.97 13.84 11.59
C LYS A 35 33.59 14.11 10.21
N ASN A 36 34.68 13.41 9.88
CA ASN A 36 35.35 13.54 8.58
C ASN A 36 34.46 13.05 7.43
N GLU A 37 33.73 11.95 7.62
CA GLU A 37 32.80 11.43 6.60
C GLU A 37 31.62 12.38 6.36
N ILE A 38 31.11 13.02 7.43
CA ILE A 38 30.04 14.03 7.32
C ILE A 38 30.53 15.27 6.58
N GLU A 39 31.76 15.75 6.82
CA GLU A 39 32.32 16.86 6.03
C GLU A 39 32.49 16.50 4.56
N LEU A 40 32.93 15.27 4.28
CA LEU A 40 33.14 14.80 2.90
C LEU A 40 31.81 14.66 2.15
N LEU A 41 30.76 14.16 2.83
CA LEU A 41 29.40 14.11 2.29
C LEU A 41 28.82 15.50 2.04
N LYS A 42 29.08 16.47 2.93
CA LYS A 42 28.64 17.87 2.73
C LYS A 42 29.32 18.52 1.52
N ALA A 43 30.60 18.26 1.31
CA ALA A 43 31.34 18.76 0.15
C ALA A 43 30.80 18.17 -1.17
N GLU A 44 30.44 16.89 -1.19
CA GLU A 44 29.87 16.25 -2.38
C GLU A 44 28.45 16.75 -2.69
N VAL A 45 27.63 16.97 -1.67
CA VAL A 45 26.30 17.60 -1.84
C VAL A 45 26.44 19.02 -2.41
N ALA A 46 27.41 19.80 -1.94
CA ALA A 46 27.69 21.13 -2.49
C ALA A 46 28.15 21.07 -3.96
N ARG A 47 28.94 20.06 -4.33
CA ARG A 47 29.39 19.84 -5.72
C ARG A 47 28.22 19.46 -6.63
N LEU A 48 27.31 18.59 -6.18
CA LEU A 48 26.12 18.20 -6.91
C LEU A 48 25.13 19.38 -7.06
N ALA A 49 24.99 20.22 -6.02
CA ALA A 49 24.20 21.44 -6.09
C ALA A 49 24.79 22.47 -7.07
N ALA A 50 26.12 22.64 -7.08
CA ALA A 50 26.81 23.52 -8.03
C ALA A 50 26.69 22.99 -9.48
N ALA A 51 26.78 21.68 -9.69
CA ALA A 51 26.57 21.05 -11.00
C ALA A 51 25.12 21.20 -11.50
N ALA A 52 24.13 21.08 -10.61
CA ALA A 52 22.74 21.33 -10.94
C ALA A 52 22.48 22.80 -11.30
N SER A 53 23.12 23.74 -10.60
CA SER A 53 23.03 25.17 -10.91
C SER A 53 23.75 25.53 -12.21
N ALA A 54 24.86 24.86 -12.55
CA ALA A 54 25.56 25.03 -13.82
C ALA A 54 24.78 24.42 -15.01
N ALA A 55 24.04 23.32 -14.79
CA ALA A 55 23.15 22.75 -15.81
C ALA A 55 21.95 23.67 -16.13
N GLN A 56 21.54 24.53 -15.19
CA GLN A 56 20.52 25.57 -15.42
C GLN A 56 21.06 26.85 -16.09
N ALA A 57 22.39 27.02 -16.19
CA ALA A 57 23.02 28.20 -16.80
C ALA A 57 23.30 28.04 -18.30
N SER A 58 22.89 26.93 -18.93
CA SER A 58 22.92 26.81 -20.38
C SER A 58 21.77 27.65 -20.99
N PRO A 59 22.04 28.61 -21.88
CA PRO A 59 21.01 29.47 -22.43
C PRO A 59 20.10 28.65 -23.34
N THR A 60 18.92 28.30 -22.83
CA THR A 60 17.80 27.87 -23.66
C THR A 60 17.43 29.06 -24.56
N PRO A 61 17.42 28.93 -25.89
CA PRO A 61 17.01 30.02 -26.76
C PRO A 61 15.54 30.34 -26.48
N GLN A 62 15.34 31.51 -25.88
CA GLN A 62 14.05 32.13 -25.64
C GLN A 62 13.36 32.36 -27.00
N PRO A 63 12.15 31.83 -27.25
CA PRO A 63 11.40 32.23 -28.44
C PRO A 63 10.97 33.68 -28.26
N ALA A 64 11.62 34.55 -29.03
CA ALA A 64 11.20 35.94 -29.19
C ALA A 64 9.76 35.98 -29.72
N ASN A 65 9.01 36.97 -29.23
CA ASN A 65 7.71 37.40 -29.73
C ASN A 65 7.64 37.27 -31.26
N GLY A 66 6.76 36.40 -31.73
CA GLY A 66 6.49 36.19 -33.15
C GLY A 66 5.11 35.55 -33.29
N GLU A 67 4.28 36.21 -34.10
CA GLU A 67 2.90 35.88 -34.45
C GLU A 67 2.58 34.38 -34.48
N PHE A 68 1.40 34.02 -33.93
CA PHE A 68 0.80 32.70 -34.10
C PHE A 68 0.48 32.44 -35.59
N SER A 69 1.49 31.99 -36.34
CA SER A 69 1.34 31.47 -37.68
C SER A 69 0.88 30.01 -37.60
N MET A 70 -0.37 29.76 -38.00
CA MET A 70 -1.00 28.43 -38.05
C MET A 70 -0.43 27.52 -39.15
N SER A 71 0.70 27.86 -39.75
CA SER A 71 1.36 27.06 -40.77
C SER A 71 2.84 26.86 -40.41
N ALA A 72 3.21 25.61 -40.15
CA ALA A 72 4.61 25.23 -40.02
C ALA A 72 5.35 25.54 -41.34
N THR A 73 6.48 26.22 -41.25
CA THR A 73 7.31 26.52 -42.41
C THR A 73 7.85 25.19 -43.01
N PRO A 74 8.02 25.09 -44.34
CA PRO A 74 8.55 23.88 -44.98
C PRO A 74 9.90 23.43 -44.39
N GLU A 75 10.72 24.39 -43.93
CA GLU A 75 11.97 24.16 -43.21
C GLU A 75 11.77 23.40 -41.89
N ALA A 76 10.78 23.81 -41.08
CA ALA A 76 10.46 23.16 -39.81
C ALA A 76 9.95 21.73 -40.02
N ILE A 77 9.19 21.50 -41.09
CA ILE A 77 8.73 20.16 -41.49
C ILE A 77 9.92 19.29 -41.94
N ALA A 78 10.88 19.86 -42.68
CA ALA A 78 12.08 19.14 -43.12
C ALA A 78 12.98 18.78 -41.92
N GLN A 79 13.17 19.70 -40.97
CA GLN A 79 13.94 19.46 -39.75
C GLN A 79 13.26 18.45 -38.83
N ALA A 80 11.93 18.51 -38.67
CA ALA A 80 11.17 17.53 -37.91
C ALA A 80 11.25 16.12 -38.54
N ARG A 81 11.23 16.03 -39.88
CA ARG A 81 11.42 14.75 -40.59
C ARG A 81 12.85 14.21 -40.44
N ALA A 82 13.86 15.08 -40.48
CA ALA A 82 15.25 14.69 -40.26
C ALA A 82 15.48 14.18 -38.82
N LEU A 83 14.94 14.87 -37.81
CA LEU A 83 14.96 14.42 -36.41
C LEU A 83 14.21 13.11 -36.22
N ALA A 84 13.04 12.95 -36.85
CA ALA A 84 12.28 11.70 -36.78
C ALA A 84 13.01 10.51 -37.42
N LEU A 85 13.80 10.73 -38.48
CA LEU A 85 14.65 9.70 -39.09
C LEU A 85 15.84 9.32 -38.21
N VAL A 86 16.44 10.29 -37.52
CA VAL A 86 17.53 10.05 -36.54
C VAL A 86 17.00 9.32 -35.30
N LEU A 87 15.78 9.62 -34.83
CA LEU A 87 15.15 8.94 -33.69
C LEU A 87 14.59 7.55 -34.04
N LYS A 88 14.34 7.24 -35.32
CA LYS A 88 13.81 5.94 -35.75
C LYS A 88 14.83 4.79 -35.68
N SER A 89 16.12 5.09 -35.52
CA SER A 89 17.17 4.09 -35.39
C SER A 89 17.30 3.53 -33.96
N GLU A 90 16.72 4.19 -32.96
CA GLU A 90 16.70 3.74 -31.56
C GLU A 90 15.37 3.10 -31.14
N THR A 91 14.68 2.42 -32.05
CA THR A 91 13.66 1.45 -31.60
C THR A 91 14.40 0.24 -31.03
N LYS A 92 14.87 0.37 -29.78
CA LYS A 92 15.14 -0.79 -28.91
C LYS A 92 13.87 -1.62 -28.97
N LYS A 93 13.93 -2.74 -29.69
CA LYS A 93 12.87 -3.76 -29.67
C LYS A 93 12.69 -4.11 -28.21
N VAL A 94 11.59 -3.63 -27.61
CA VAL A 94 11.17 -4.03 -26.28
C VAL A 94 10.77 -5.50 -26.44
N SER A 95 11.75 -6.38 -26.24
CA SER A 95 11.50 -7.80 -26.19
C SER A 95 10.66 -8.03 -24.95
N LEU A 96 9.36 -8.25 -25.17
CA LEU A 96 8.49 -8.73 -24.11
C LEU A 96 9.14 -10.00 -23.54
N PRO A 97 9.32 -10.11 -22.20
CA PRO A 97 9.86 -11.32 -21.62
C PRO A 97 8.97 -12.51 -22.03
N GLY A 98 9.61 -13.60 -22.46
CA GLY A 98 8.89 -14.77 -22.97
C GLY A 98 7.91 -15.31 -21.93
N ILE A 99 6.69 -15.63 -22.37
CA ILE A 99 5.65 -16.19 -21.50
C ILE A 99 6.13 -17.56 -20.99
N GLN A 100 6.45 -17.66 -19.70
CA GLN A 100 6.81 -18.94 -19.08
C GLN A 100 5.56 -19.82 -18.93
N LYS A 101 5.50 -20.89 -19.74
CA LYS A 101 4.44 -21.90 -19.66
C LYS A 101 4.43 -22.51 -18.24
N GLY A 102 3.33 -22.30 -17.50
CA GLY A 102 3.14 -22.79 -16.14
C GLY A 102 3.38 -21.76 -15.03
N HIS A 103 3.89 -20.56 -15.32
CA HIS A 103 4.03 -19.50 -14.34
C HIS A 103 2.65 -18.87 -14.04
N ARG A 104 2.12 -19.12 -12.85
CA ARG A 104 0.93 -18.42 -12.34
C ARG A 104 1.43 -17.22 -11.55
N GLY A 105 1.28 -16.01 -12.12
CA GLY A 105 1.55 -14.79 -11.37
C GLY A 105 0.72 -14.77 -10.09
N HIS A 106 1.37 -14.69 -8.94
CA HIS A 106 0.65 -14.58 -7.68
C HIS A 106 0.03 -13.17 -7.61
N PRO A 107 -1.25 -12.99 -7.24
CA PRO A 107 -1.89 -11.67 -7.18
C PRO A 107 -1.24 -10.71 -6.15
N SER A 108 -0.34 -11.22 -5.30
CA SER A 108 0.54 -10.42 -4.44
C SER A 108 1.76 -9.81 -5.17
N MET A 109 2.03 -10.20 -6.43
CA MET A 109 3.12 -9.65 -7.23
C MET A 109 2.84 -8.25 -7.77
N LEU A 110 1.59 -7.77 -7.68
CA LEU A 110 1.30 -6.37 -7.92
C LEU A 110 1.89 -5.55 -6.77
N VAL A 111 2.86 -4.70 -7.12
CA VAL A 111 3.56 -3.78 -6.21
C VAL A 111 2.52 -2.98 -5.42
N VAL A 112 2.69 -2.94 -4.09
CA VAL A 112 1.85 -2.12 -3.22
C VAL A 112 2.02 -0.65 -3.63
N PRO A 113 0.93 0.08 -3.87
CA PRO A 113 1.00 1.50 -4.24
C PRO A 113 1.89 2.30 -3.30
N PRO A 114 2.78 3.18 -3.80
CA PRO A 114 3.70 3.95 -2.96
C PRO A 114 3.00 4.73 -1.84
N LYS A 115 1.79 5.23 -2.11
CA LYS A 115 0.95 5.92 -1.12
C LYS A 115 0.55 5.03 0.05
N VAL A 116 0.22 3.77 -0.22
CA VAL A 116 -0.12 2.81 0.82
C VAL A 116 1.13 2.50 1.64
N GLU A 117 2.30 2.38 1.01
CA GLU A 117 3.57 2.21 1.74
C GLU A 117 3.90 3.38 2.65
N GLU A 118 3.64 4.61 2.20
CA GLU A 118 3.81 5.78 3.05
C GLU A 118 2.85 5.76 4.25
N CYS A 119 1.59 5.38 4.05
CA CYS A 119 0.65 5.19 5.15
C CYS A 119 1.11 4.10 6.12
N ILE A 120 1.65 2.99 5.61
CA ILE A 120 2.22 1.91 6.43
C ILE A 120 3.33 2.48 7.30
N LYS A 121 4.32 3.16 6.71
CA LYS A 121 5.45 3.75 7.44
C LYS A 121 5.02 4.75 8.53
N ASN A 122 3.94 5.49 8.28
CA ASN A 122 3.45 6.53 9.18
C ASN A 122 2.46 6.02 10.24
N TYR A 123 2.16 4.70 10.28
CA TYR A 123 1.08 4.12 11.09
C TYR A 123 -0.29 4.77 10.82
N SER A 124 -0.49 5.28 9.61
CA SER A 124 -1.78 5.85 9.21
C SER A 124 -2.79 4.75 8.95
N TYR A 125 -4.08 5.08 9.10
CA TYR A 125 -5.16 4.19 8.73
C TYR A 125 -5.09 3.81 7.24
N ILE A 126 -5.22 2.52 6.94
CA ILE A 126 -5.19 1.98 5.57
C ILE A 126 -6.50 1.25 5.30
N PRO A 127 -7.33 1.71 4.36
CA PRO A 127 -8.52 0.99 3.97
C PRO A 127 -8.14 -0.27 3.17
N TYR A 128 -8.74 -1.41 3.48
CA TYR A 128 -8.36 -2.69 2.83
C TYR A 128 -8.81 -2.75 1.38
N THR A 129 -9.80 -1.94 0.99
CA THR A 129 -10.19 -1.73 -0.41
C THR A 129 -9.04 -1.20 -1.27
N ALA A 130 -8.12 -0.41 -0.69
CA ALA A 130 -6.94 0.10 -1.39
C ALA A 130 -5.86 -0.98 -1.62
N LEU A 131 -5.93 -2.11 -0.93
CA LEU A 131 -5.00 -3.24 -1.07
C LEU A 131 -5.50 -4.29 -2.06
N THR A 132 -6.73 -4.15 -2.56
CA THR A 132 -7.32 -5.09 -3.52
C THR A 132 -6.57 -5.09 -4.84
N THR A 133 -6.60 -6.22 -5.55
CA THR A 133 -6.00 -6.36 -6.89
C THR A 133 -6.51 -5.29 -7.85
N ALA A 134 -7.81 -4.96 -7.79
CA ALA A 134 -8.41 -3.92 -8.61
C ALA A 134 -7.85 -2.53 -8.28
N ALA A 135 -7.71 -2.18 -7.00
CA ALA A 135 -7.13 -0.91 -6.59
C ALA A 135 -5.65 -0.79 -7.01
N LYS A 136 -4.87 -1.86 -6.79
CA LYS A 136 -3.46 -1.91 -7.21
C LYS A 136 -3.30 -1.72 -8.73
N LEU A 137 -4.19 -2.33 -9.52
CA LEU A 137 -4.16 -2.19 -10.99
C LEU A 137 -4.50 -0.77 -11.43
N LYS A 138 -5.49 -0.11 -10.80
CA LYS A 138 -5.83 1.29 -11.09
C LYS A 138 -4.66 2.23 -10.82
N THR A 139 -4.00 2.06 -9.68
CA THR A 139 -2.81 2.87 -9.36
C THR A 139 -1.66 2.60 -10.33
N ALA A 140 -1.45 1.34 -10.74
CA ALA A 140 -0.43 1.01 -11.74
C ALA A 140 -0.71 1.64 -13.12
N GLN A 141 -1.96 1.95 -13.42
CA GLN A 141 -2.38 2.65 -14.64
C GLN A 141 -2.26 4.19 -14.53
N GLY A 142 -1.81 4.71 -13.38
CA GLY A 142 -1.66 6.14 -13.13
C GLY A 142 -2.95 6.86 -12.77
N ASP A 143 -4.01 6.13 -12.40
CA ASP A 143 -5.27 6.70 -11.93
C ASP A 143 -5.13 7.13 -10.46
N GLU A 144 -4.38 8.22 -10.23
CA GLU A 144 -4.29 8.87 -8.92
C GLU A 144 -5.29 10.02 -8.84
N ASP A 145 -6.25 9.92 -7.92
CA ASP A 145 -7.21 10.99 -7.66
C ASP A 145 -6.48 12.19 -7.01
N PHE A 146 -6.48 13.35 -7.67
CA PHE A 146 -6.06 14.62 -7.08
C PHE A 146 -7.28 15.46 -6.73
N VAL A 147 -7.24 16.15 -5.59
CA VAL A 147 -8.28 17.10 -5.15
C VAL A 147 -7.68 18.50 -5.08
N ILE A 148 -8.38 19.47 -5.66
CA ILE A 148 -8.07 20.89 -5.54
C ILE A 148 -8.71 21.39 -4.23
N ASN A 149 -7.89 21.86 -3.31
CA ASN A 149 -8.34 22.43 -2.05
C ASN A 149 -8.93 23.83 -2.26
N SER A 150 -9.68 24.32 -1.28
CA SER A 150 -10.23 25.68 -1.29
C SER A 150 -9.17 26.79 -1.36
N SER A 151 -7.91 26.48 -1.00
CA SER A 151 -6.74 27.34 -1.17
C SER A 151 -6.14 27.32 -2.58
N GLY A 152 -6.71 26.57 -3.52
CA GLY A 152 -6.19 26.39 -4.88
C GLY A 152 -5.00 25.43 -4.99
N SER A 153 -4.59 24.78 -3.90
CA SER A 153 -3.52 23.77 -3.93
C SER A 153 -4.06 22.42 -4.41
N ILE A 154 -3.29 21.74 -5.25
CA ILE A 154 -3.57 20.36 -5.67
C ILE A 154 -2.97 19.44 -4.62
N THR A 155 -3.78 18.64 -3.95
CA THR A 155 -3.33 17.60 -3.03
C THR A 155 -3.81 16.24 -3.49
N ALA A 156 -2.95 15.22 -3.39
CA ALA A 156 -3.34 13.85 -3.68
C ALA A 156 -4.45 13.42 -2.71
N LYS A 157 -5.61 13.03 -3.24
CA LYS A 157 -6.77 12.59 -2.45
C LYS A 157 -6.37 11.43 -1.55
N GLY A 158 -6.68 11.50 -0.26
CA GLY A 158 -6.41 10.41 0.68
C GLY A 158 -6.92 9.05 0.19
N LEU A 159 -6.42 7.95 0.76
CA LEU A 159 -6.85 6.60 0.36
C LEU A 159 -8.38 6.50 0.43
N ASP A 160 -8.98 5.99 -0.65
CA ASP A 160 -10.43 5.94 -0.78
C ASP A 160 -11.03 4.95 0.21
N ARG A 161 -11.89 5.46 1.10
CA ARG A 161 -12.59 4.68 2.13
C ARG A 161 -13.98 4.22 1.69
N ARG A 162 -14.42 4.60 0.49
CA ARG A 162 -15.73 4.21 -0.02
C ARG A 162 -15.84 2.69 -0.11
N ASN A 163 -17.00 2.17 0.30
CA ASN A 163 -17.36 0.76 0.23
C ASN A 163 -16.43 -0.19 1.01
N GLU A 164 -15.68 0.30 2.02
CA GLU A 164 -14.81 -0.57 2.81
C GLU A 164 -15.61 -1.65 3.57
N GLN A 165 -16.81 -1.33 4.03
CA GLN A 165 -17.74 -2.31 4.64
C GLN A 165 -18.29 -3.33 3.63
N SER A 166 -18.16 -3.07 2.33
CA SER A 166 -18.63 -3.93 1.24
C SER A 166 -17.48 -4.68 0.55
N ILE A 167 -16.30 -4.72 1.16
CA ILE A 167 -15.19 -5.54 0.68
C ILE A 167 -15.61 -7.01 0.64
N ALA A 168 -15.28 -7.72 -0.44
CA ALA A 168 -15.53 -9.15 -0.51
C ALA A 168 -14.63 -9.87 0.49
N LEU A 169 -15.12 -10.94 1.12
CA LEU A 169 -14.35 -11.69 2.13
C LEU A 169 -12.99 -12.17 1.58
N ALA A 170 -12.96 -12.67 0.35
CA ALA A 170 -11.71 -13.12 -0.28
C ALA A 170 -10.70 -11.99 -0.43
N ASP A 171 -11.17 -10.79 -0.80
CA ASP A 171 -10.34 -9.60 -0.92
C ASP A 171 -9.86 -9.09 0.44
N TRP A 172 -10.73 -9.15 1.46
CA TRP A 172 -10.35 -8.80 2.84
C TRP A 172 -9.25 -9.73 3.37
N LEU A 173 -9.38 -11.05 3.17
CA LEU A 173 -8.36 -12.02 3.58
C LEU A 173 -7.02 -11.77 2.87
N ALA A 174 -7.07 -11.51 1.56
CA ALA A 174 -5.86 -11.19 0.79
C ALA A 174 -5.21 -9.87 1.26
N ALA A 175 -6.02 -8.85 1.54
CA ALA A 175 -5.56 -7.57 2.07
C ALA A 175 -4.95 -7.70 3.48
N ALA A 176 -5.61 -8.46 4.36
CA ALA A 176 -5.16 -8.76 5.71
C ALA A 176 -3.77 -9.42 5.72
N SER A 177 -3.58 -10.50 4.95
CA SER A 177 -2.27 -11.15 4.87
C SER A 177 -1.19 -10.26 4.25
N LEU A 178 -1.56 -9.43 3.25
CA LEU A 178 -0.63 -8.49 2.64
C LEU A 178 -0.17 -7.43 3.65
N ILE A 179 -1.10 -6.83 4.39
CA ILE A 179 -0.75 -5.77 5.34
C ILE A 179 0.04 -6.34 6.52
N GLU A 180 -0.28 -7.52 7.03
CA GLU A 180 0.53 -8.20 8.06
C GLU A 180 1.98 -8.36 7.60
N SER A 181 2.20 -8.81 6.36
CA SER A 181 3.54 -8.97 5.78
C SER A 181 4.27 -7.63 5.67
N ARG A 182 3.58 -6.56 5.25
CA ARG A 182 4.19 -5.23 5.13
C ARG A 182 4.47 -4.57 6.48
N ILE A 183 3.57 -4.73 7.44
CA ILE A 183 3.76 -4.27 8.81
C ILE A 183 4.96 -4.99 9.43
N ARG A 184 5.09 -6.31 9.23
CA ARG A 184 6.26 -7.07 9.68
C ARG A 184 7.57 -6.51 9.11
N HIS A 185 7.54 -6.13 7.83
CA HIS A 185 8.71 -5.56 7.16
C HIS A 185 9.11 -4.17 7.70
N HIS A 186 8.14 -3.32 8.03
CA HIS A 186 8.40 -1.93 8.42
C HIS A 186 8.50 -1.69 9.93
N HIS A 187 7.75 -2.45 10.73
CA HIS A 187 7.54 -2.17 12.16
C HIS A 187 7.89 -3.33 13.09
N GLY A 188 8.37 -4.45 12.52
CA GLY A 188 8.79 -5.62 13.28
C GLY A 188 7.67 -6.62 13.56
N ASN A 189 8.03 -7.70 14.24
CA ASN A 189 7.15 -8.86 14.44
C ASN A 189 6.02 -8.57 15.43
N ASP A 190 6.29 -7.85 16.53
CA ASP A 190 5.32 -7.67 17.61
C ASP A 190 4.02 -7.02 17.12
N TYR A 191 4.13 -5.91 16.37
CA TYR A 191 2.95 -5.23 15.82
C TYR A 191 2.26 -6.06 14.72
N ALA A 192 3.03 -6.81 13.93
CA ALA A 192 2.45 -7.70 12.93
C ALA A 192 1.68 -8.86 13.57
N ASP A 193 2.17 -9.41 14.68
CA ASP A 193 1.53 -10.50 15.41
C ASP A 193 0.27 -10.01 16.15
N MET A 194 0.29 -8.79 16.72
CA MET A 194 -0.92 -8.14 17.24
C MET A 194 -2.01 -7.98 16.16
N LEU A 195 -1.63 -7.52 14.98
CA LEU A 195 -2.56 -7.34 13.85
C LEU A 195 -3.07 -8.70 13.32
N ALA A 196 -2.23 -9.72 13.26
CA ALA A 196 -2.63 -11.07 12.87
C ALA A 196 -3.65 -11.68 13.87
N ASN A 197 -3.44 -11.45 15.18
CA ASN A 197 -4.38 -11.85 16.22
C ASN A 197 -5.72 -11.09 16.08
N HIS A 198 -5.69 -9.79 15.81
CA HIS A 198 -6.88 -9.01 15.46
C HIS A 198 -7.64 -9.63 14.28
N HIS A 199 -6.95 -10.01 13.20
CA HIS A 199 -7.60 -10.67 12.05
C HIS A 199 -8.17 -12.05 12.38
N ALA A 200 -7.56 -12.80 13.30
CA ALA A 200 -8.16 -14.04 13.81
C ALA A 200 -9.47 -13.75 14.56
N ASN A 201 -9.48 -12.73 15.42
CA ASN A 201 -10.68 -12.29 16.15
C ASN A 201 -11.80 -11.82 15.21
N VAL A 202 -11.47 -11.03 14.17
CA VAL A 202 -12.44 -10.59 13.15
C VAL A 202 -13.05 -11.78 12.42
N ARG A 203 -12.25 -12.80 12.06
CA ARG A 203 -12.76 -14.03 11.43
C ARG A 203 -13.73 -14.79 12.36
N GLU A 204 -13.42 -14.89 13.65
CA GLU A 204 -14.29 -15.55 14.61
C GLU A 204 -15.58 -14.76 14.86
N LEU A 205 -15.51 -13.43 14.93
CA LEU A 205 -16.69 -12.55 14.95
C LEU A 205 -17.53 -12.73 13.69
N GLY A 206 -16.91 -12.84 12.51
CA GLY A 206 -17.59 -13.10 11.24
C GLY A 206 -18.38 -14.42 11.26
N ARG A 207 -17.80 -15.45 11.89
CA ARG A 207 -18.43 -16.77 12.05
C ARG A 207 -19.60 -16.78 13.04
N THR A 208 -19.52 -15.99 14.11
CA THR A 208 -20.48 -16.02 15.23
C THR A 208 -21.58 -14.97 15.12
N HIS A 209 -21.28 -13.78 14.60
CA HIS A 209 -22.17 -12.62 14.55
C HIS A 209 -22.44 -12.11 13.13
N GLY A 210 -21.81 -12.70 12.12
CA GLY A 210 -21.93 -12.33 10.72
C GLY A 210 -20.89 -11.30 10.26
N TRP A 211 -20.57 -11.34 8.96
CA TRP A 211 -19.49 -10.55 8.37
C TRP A 211 -19.72 -9.04 8.39
N ASN A 212 -20.97 -8.58 8.35
CA ASN A 212 -21.25 -7.14 8.41
C ASN A 212 -20.78 -6.53 9.75
N LEU A 213 -21.11 -7.20 10.87
CA LEU A 213 -20.66 -6.77 12.20
C LEU A 213 -19.14 -6.88 12.32
N ALA A 214 -18.56 -7.98 11.84
CA ALA A 214 -17.12 -8.21 11.87
C ALA A 214 -16.33 -7.13 11.12
N PHE A 215 -16.78 -6.70 9.93
CA PHE A 215 -16.13 -5.61 9.20
C PHE A 215 -16.30 -4.25 9.87
N GLN A 216 -17.46 -3.97 10.49
CA GLN A 216 -17.61 -2.76 11.29
C GLN A 216 -16.67 -2.74 12.51
N TYR A 217 -16.51 -3.89 13.17
CA TYR A 217 -15.56 -4.06 14.27
C TYR A 217 -14.12 -3.85 13.78
N ASP A 218 -13.72 -4.52 12.69
CA ASP A 218 -12.40 -4.41 12.08
C ASP A 218 -12.02 -2.95 11.77
N ILE A 219 -12.91 -2.23 11.06
CA ILE A 219 -12.69 -0.84 10.68
C ILE A 219 -12.49 0.03 11.93
N ARG A 220 -13.38 -0.08 12.93
CA ARG A 220 -13.29 0.76 14.13
C ARG A 220 -12.04 0.51 14.95
N GLN A 221 -11.64 -0.75 15.12
CA GLN A 221 -10.42 -1.08 15.85
C GLN A 221 -9.19 -0.53 15.13
N ARG A 222 -9.08 -0.76 13.80
CA ARG A 222 -7.97 -0.22 13.01
C ARG A 222 -7.94 1.32 13.00
N GLU A 223 -9.09 1.98 12.98
CA GLU A 223 -9.18 3.44 13.11
C GLU A 223 -8.69 3.91 14.49
N ALA A 224 -9.12 3.24 15.56
CA ALA A 224 -8.70 3.56 16.92
C ALA A 224 -7.19 3.42 17.08
N THR A 225 -6.59 2.32 16.59
CA THR A 225 -5.12 2.12 16.64
C THR A 225 -4.36 3.13 15.81
N ALA A 226 -4.89 3.53 14.65
CA ALA A 226 -4.27 4.57 13.84
C ALA A 226 -4.32 5.94 14.53
N ALA A 227 -5.33 6.20 15.37
CA ALA A 227 -5.44 7.42 16.16
C ALA A 227 -4.59 7.37 17.44
N ASP A 228 -4.55 6.24 18.12
CA ASP A 228 -3.79 6.00 19.34
C ASP A 228 -3.05 4.66 19.27
N ARG A 229 -1.71 4.75 19.19
CA ARG A 229 -0.82 3.60 19.05
C ARG A 229 -0.62 2.81 20.34
N THR A 230 -1.15 3.30 21.46
CA THR A 230 -1.09 2.58 22.75
C THR A 230 -2.18 1.52 22.87
N ILE A 231 -3.15 1.52 21.95
CA ILE A 231 -4.26 0.58 21.93
C ILE A 231 -3.78 -0.80 21.44
N ASP A 232 -3.96 -1.81 22.29
CA ASP A 232 -3.77 -3.21 21.94
C ASP A 232 -5.01 -3.78 21.22
N ILE A 233 -4.86 -4.09 19.93
CA ILE A 233 -5.91 -4.71 19.11
C ILE A 233 -5.87 -6.23 19.07
N SER A 234 -4.89 -6.86 19.72
CA SER A 234 -4.74 -8.32 19.70
C SER A 234 -5.88 -9.04 20.42
N THR A 235 -6.64 -8.32 21.26
CA THR A 235 -7.76 -8.83 22.04
C THR A 235 -9.10 -8.31 21.53
N ILE A 236 -10.17 -9.07 21.77
CA ILE A 236 -11.53 -8.62 21.46
C ILE A 236 -11.95 -7.60 22.51
N ASP A 237 -12.37 -6.41 22.06
CA ASP A 237 -13.05 -5.43 22.92
C ASP A 237 -14.56 -5.76 23.00
N PRO A 238 -15.04 -6.31 24.14
CA PRO A 238 -16.43 -6.69 24.29
C PRO A 238 -17.37 -5.47 24.34
N ALA A 239 -16.88 -4.28 24.71
CA ALA A 239 -17.68 -3.07 24.74
C ALA A 239 -18.01 -2.61 23.31
N VAL A 240 -17.03 -2.66 22.39
CA VAL A 240 -17.26 -2.33 20.98
C VAL A 240 -18.18 -3.36 20.33
N VAL A 241 -18.00 -4.66 20.59
CA VAL A 241 -18.90 -5.70 20.08
C VAL A 241 -20.33 -5.49 20.59
N THR A 242 -20.51 -5.27 21.90
CA THR A 242 -21.83 -5.01 22.50
C THR A 242 -22.50 -3.79 21.88
N LEU A 243 -21.74 -2.71 21.67
CA LEU A 243 -22.25 -1.49 21.06
C LEU A 243 -22.66 -1.71 19.59
N LEU A 244 -21.95 -2.56 18.84
CA LEU A 244 -22.29 -2.91 17.46
C LEU A 244 -23.52 -3.84 17.39
N VAL A 245 -23.66 -4.78 18.31
CA VAL A 245 -24.82 -5.69 18.37
C VAL A 245 -26.09 -4.92 18.76
N THR A 246 -26.00 -4.00 19.71
CA THR A 246 -27.16 -3.31 20.30
C THR A 246 -27.62 -2.08 19.52
N ARG A 247 -26.76 -1.50 18.68
CA ARG A 247 -27.18 -0.47 17.72
C ARG A 247 -27.57 -1.12 16.41
N PRO A 248 -28.87 -1.22 16.07
CA PRO A 248 -29.24 -1.58 14.71
C PRO A 248 -28.62 -0.55 13.77
N SER A 249 -27.66 -0.99 12.96
CA SER A 249 -27.16 -0.19 11.86
C SER A 249 -28.36 0.13 10.97
N ASN A 250 -28.74 1.41 10.89
CA ASN A 250 -29.69 1.92 9.91
C ASN A 250 -29.07 1.76 8.52
N PHE A 251 -28.99 0.53 8.02
CA PHE A 251 -28.58 0.27 6.66
C PHE A 251 -29.82 0.39 5.78
N VAL A 252 -29.94 1.55 5.14
CA VAL A 252 -30.78 1.74 3.98
C VAL A 252 -30.30 0.73 2.93
N SER A 253 -31.12 -0.29 2.66
CA SER A 253 -30.97 -1.14 1.47
C SER A 253 -31.24 -0.31 0.20
N SER A 254 -30.37 0.64 -0.12
CA SER A 254 -30.32 1.26 -1.43
C SER A 254 -29.40 0.41 -2.31
N ASN A 255 -29.97 -0.66 -2.87
CA ASN A 255 -29.62 -1.31 -4.16
C ASN A 255 -29.94 -2.82 -4.18
N MET A 256 -31.20 -3.18 -3.95
CA MET A 256 -31.80 -4.25 -4.74
C MET A 256 -32.99 -3.63 -5.47
N ALA A 257 -32.73 -3.03 -6.63
CA ALA A 257 -33.79 -2.85 -7.60
C ALA A 257 -34.30 -4.24 -7.99
N PRO A 258 -35.60 -4.53 -7.91
CA PRO A 258 -36.13 -5.76 -8.50
C PRO A 258 -35.92 -5.66 -10.01
N SER A 259 -35.13 -6.60 -10.54
CA SER A 259 -35.10 -6.92 -11.97
C SER A 259 -36.51 -7.39 -12.35
N MET A 260 -37.37 -6.44 -12.70
CA MET A 260 -38.63 -6.70 -13.37
C MET A 260 -38.30 -7.00 -14.82
N ASN A 261 -38.15 -8.30 -15.09
CA ASN A 261 -38.34 -8.88 -16.41
C ASN A 261 -39.71 -8.43 -16.95
N SER A 262 -39.77 -7.35 -17.75
CA SER A 262 -40.94 -7.09 -18.58
C SER A 262 -40.82 -7.94 -19.85
N LEU A 263 -41.51 -9.08 -19.81
CA LEU A 263 -41.81 -9.91 -20.97
C LEU A 263 -42.29 -9.05 -22.14
N SER A 264 -41.55 -9.11 -23.23
CA SER A 264 -41.93 -8.54 -24.52
C SER A 264 -43.19 -9.26 -25.01
N LEU A 265 -44.34 -8.57 -24.98
CA LEU A 265 -45.56 -9.02 -25.63
C LEU A 265 -45.31 -9.07 -27.14
N LYS A 266 -45.14 -10.29 -27.65
CA LYS A 266 -44.95 -10.57 -29.08
C LYS A 266 -46.29 -10.34 -29.79
N ARG A 267 -46.39 -9.25 -30.55
CA ARG A 267 -47.46 -9.00 -31.54
C ARG A 267 -47.64 -10.23 -32.42
N SER A 268 -48.84 -10.77 -32.47
CA SER A 268 -49.32 -11.61 -33.57
C SER A 268 -50.18 -10.72 -34.47
N SER A 269 -49.79 -10.62 -35.74
CA SER A 269 -50.54 -9.93 -36.80
C SER A 269 -51.75 -10.76 -37.25
N PRO A 270 -52.81 -10.13 -37.79
CA PRO A 270 -54.01 -10.81 -38.23
C PRO A 270 -53.78 -11.48 -39.60
N SER A 271 -54.25 -12.71 -39.76
CA SER A 271 -54.41 -13.32 -41.08
C SER A 271 -55.84 -13.07 -41.57
N SER A 272 -55.92 -12.36 -42.70
CA SER A 272 -57.11 -12.24 -43.54
C SER A 272 -57.64 -13.61 -43.93
N GLN A 273 -58.96 -13.82 -43.85
CA GLN A 273 -59.67 -14.61 -44.86
C GLN A 273 -61.02 -13.98 -45.17
N LEU A 274 -61.30 -14.04 -46.48
CA LEU A 274 -62.46 -13.69 -47.28
C LEU A 274 -63.83 -14.02 -46.67
#